data_AF-A0A2P6VNF8-F1
#
_entry.id   AF-A0A2P6VNF8-F1
#
_cell.length_a   1.000
_cell.length_b   1.000
_cell.length_c   1.000
_cell.angle_alpha   90.00
_cell.angle_beta   90.00
_cell.angle_gamma   90.00
#
_symmetry.space_group_name_H-M   'P 1'
#
loop_
_entity.id
_entity.type
_entity.pdbx_description
1 polymer ?
#
loop_
_entity_poly.entity_id
_entity_poly.type
_entity_poly.pdbx_seq_one_letter_code
_entity_poly.pdbx_strand_id
1 'polypeptide(L)'
;MAAAAAVKQQLEDNWSNSRQHNVFPLAQIDYIMRRKRAQQGLTVTQAPAASGRRRRGAGGDQEDAELVLPRWDVELRNWLFTADALLHLREENRKRSLQALDQARARSVSVASLDTLDSEVSGASAPPPPEPPSLSDELSLLRFYGTRVQHVCRELRLPRRVLGAALTYLKRMYLSLSCLEQDPQQLLLTCLYLACKIEEHYISAAELGRLTGVPPELILRTELTALQALKFDLIVHSPYKAVEGFFEDIKEAALAAGSSEAAAAAEGLDAGMSTLAPEQLERVRAAAYAAADALMLSDAPLLHAPGRLALAALRSGFNKVGIKLQKYIERVARQGSGSSCSGGNDAAAATAAVERLHAALSELDALGAEGARPVDQEAMAALDRQLKACRAALQEGGGRAAAAAKAKAKTDKAARKAAKVTEQRGAAEAAVGILGSTAAAPAAPADGGDGQAAAALVPAQSAQAFGSGFPGYDVNMDARKRAAERNQREIDAMMERAAEFKAKRAAEKAAAAAAAPKPGAAAAPQAAAPVAPANGQ
;
A
#
# COMPACT_ATOMS: atom_id res chain seq x y z
N MET A 1 26.55 2.53 -11.84
CA MET A 1 26.77 1.81 -10.56
C MET A 1 26.64 2.71 -9.32
N ALA A 2 27.15 3.95 -9.31
CA ALA A 2 27.04 4.86 -8.15
C ALA A 2 25.58 5.22 -7.75
N ALA A 3 24.68 5.42 -8.71
CA ALA A 3 23.26 5.71 -8.43
C ALA A 3 22.53 4.53 -7.77
N ALA A 4 22.85 3.30 -8.15
CA ALA A 4 22.25 2.09 -7.56
C ALA A 4 22.77 1.84 -6.13
N ALA A 5 24.05 2.17 -5.88
CA ALA A 5 24.63 2.11 -4.54
C ALA A 5 24.01 3.19 -3.62
N ALA A 6 23.76 4.39 -4.13
CA ALA A 6 23.12 5.46 -3.37
C ALA A 6 21.67 5.12 -2.99
N VAL A 7 20.90 4.52 -3.91
CA VAL A 7 19.52 4.06 -3.63
C VAL A 7 19.51 2.90 -2.61
N LYS A 8 20.47 1.97 -2.70
CA LYS A 8 20.62 0.88 -1.72
C LYS A 8 20.96 1.41 -0.32
N GLN A 9 21.90 2.34 -0.23
CA GLN A 9 22.28 3.00 1.03
C GLN A 9 21.08 3.75 1.63
N GLN A 10 20.33 4.48 0.81
CA GLN A 10 19.15 5.22 1.24
C GLN A 10 18.01 4.31 1.71
N LEU A 11 17.85 3.12 1.12
CA LEU A 11 16.90 2.10 1.57
C LEU A 11 17.33 1.45 2.89
N GLU A 12 18.63 1.19 3.07
CA GLU A 12 19.18 0.65 4.33
C GLU A 12 19.10 1.68 5.46
N ASP A 13 19.33 2.95 5.16
CA ASP A 13 19.18 4.07 6.11
C ASP A 13 17.70 4.28 6.49
N ASN A 14 16.77 4.19 5.53
CA ASN A 14 15.32 4.22 5.80
C ASN A 14 14.85 3.01 6.61
N TRP A 15 15.41 1.82 6.35
CA TRP A 15 15.14 0.60 7.12
C TRP A 15 15.64 0.73 8.57
N SER A 16 16.83 1.29 8.76
CA SER A 16 17.43 1.52 10.09
C SER A 16 16.66 2.59 10.88
N ASN A 17 16.23 3.68 10.23
CA ASN A 17 15.41 4.73 10.85
C ASN A 17 14.01 4.23 11.27
N SER A 18 13.42 3.32 10.48
CA SER A 18 12.13 2.70 10.82
C SER A 18 12.22 1.83 12.08
N ARG A 19 13.34 1.13 12.31
CA ARG A 19 13.58 0.39 13.56
C ARG A 19 13.71 1.30 14.79
N GLN A 20 14.31 2.48 14.64
CA GLN A 20 14.59 3.37 15.76
C GLN A 20 13.38 4.23 16.15
N HIS A 21 12.51 4.59 15.20
CA HIS A 21 11.35 5.46 15.46
C HIS A 21 10.00 4.72 15.61
N ASN A 22 9.87 3.43 15.26
CA ASN A 22 8.60 2.69 15.30
C ASN A 22 8.57 1.52 16.31
N VAL A 23 9.12 1.70 17.52
CA VAL A 23 8.92 0.73 18.62
C VAL A 23 7.47 0.72 19.17
N PHE A 24 6.59 1.59 18.68
CA PHE A 24 5.14 1.57 18.95
C PHE A 24 4.38 1.95 17.67
N PRO A 25 3.50 1.09 17.12
CA PRO A 25 2.24 0.75 17.78
C PRO A 25 1.73 -0.71 17.55
N LEU A 26 2.58 -1.72 17.35
CA LEU A 26 2.09 -3.11 17.29
C LEU A 26 1.43 -3.54 18.60
N ALA A 27 2.02 -3.18 19.75
CA ALA A 27 1.43 -3.44 21.07
C ALA A 27 0.10 -2.70 21.27
N GLN A 28 -0.07 -1.52 20.66
CA GLN A 28 -1.28 -0.71 20.79
C GLN A 28 -2.40 -1.24 19.89
N ILE A 29 -2.07 -1.70 18.68
CA ILE A 29 -3.00 -2.43 17.81
C ILE A 29 -3.40 -3.75 18.46
N ASP A 30 -2.45 -4.49 19.03
CA ASP A 30 -2.71 -5.76 19.72
C ASP A 30 -3.56 -5.57 20.99
N TYR A 31 -3.36 -4.47 21.72
CA TYR A 31 -4.20 -4.05 22.84
C TYR A 31 -5.62 -3.68 22.41
N ILE A 32 -5.77 -2.90 21.34
CA ILE A 32 -7.09 -2.54 20.76
C ILE A 32 -7.82 -3.78 20.26
N MET A 33 -7.10 -4.72 19.63
CA MET A 33 -7.61 -6.01 19.16
C MET A 33 -8.11 -6.90 20.31
N ARG A 34 -7.34 -7.02 21.41
CA ARG A 34 -7.75 -7.77 22.61
C ARG A 34 -8.99 -7.16 23.27
N ARG A 35 -9.05 -5.83 23.36
CA ARG A 35 -10.17 -5.12 23.99
C ARG A 35 -11.46 -5.20 23.18
N LYS A 36 -11.39 -5.10 21.85
CA LYS A 36 -12.56 -5.31 20.97
C LYS A 36 -13.08 -6.76 21.03
N ARG A 37 -12.19 -7.76 21.12
CA ARG A 37 -12.60 -9.17 21.32
C ARG A 37 -13.30 -9.39 22.66
N ALA A 38 -12.80 -8.74 23.73
CA ALA A 38 -13.43 -8.78 25.05
C ALA A 38 -14.83 -8.13 25.05
N GLN A 39 -15.02 -7.02 24.31
CA GLN A 39 -16.33 -6.37 24.15
C GLN A 39 -17.33 -7.18 23.32
N GLN A 40 -16.84 -8.06 22.44
CA GLN A 40 -17.66 -8.95 21.61
C GLN A 40 -17.91 -10.33 22.26
N GLY A 41 -17.51 -10.54 23.52
CA GLY A 41 -17.75 -11.79 24.24
C GLY A 41 -16.90 -12.98 23.79
N LEU A 42 -15.91 -12.79 22.91
CA LEU A 42 -14.95 -13.84 22.54
C LEU A 42 -13.81 -13.86 23.57
N THR A 43 -14.00 -14.63 24.64
CA THR A 43 -12.92 -14.93 25.59
C THR A 43 -12.15 -16.18 25.14
N VAL A 44 -10.82 -16.07 25.03
CA VAL A 44 -9.93 -17.23 24.91
C VAL A 44 -9.66 -17.72 26.33
N THR A 45 -10.01 -18.97 26.61
CA THR A 45 -9.58 -19.69 27.81
C THR A 45 -8.05 -19.69 27.87
N GLN A 46 -7.50 -19.24 29.00
CA GLN A 46 -6.06 -19.23 29.24
C GLN A 46 -5.53 -20.67 29.26
N ALA A 47 -4.52 -20.97 28.44
CA ALA A 47 -3.69 -22.15 28.63
C ALA A 47 -2.58 -21.81 29.65
N PRO A 48 -2.29 -22.69 30.64
CA PRO A 48 -1.31 -22.41 31.69
C PRO A 48 0.13 -22.47 31.16
N ALA A 49 1.00 -21.69 31.78
CA ALA A 49 2.41 -21.61 31.45
C ALA A 49 3.13 -22.93 31.82
N ALA A 50 3.67 -23.64 30.81
CA ALA A 50 4.46 -24.84 31.04
C ALA A 50 5.95 -24.50 31.24
N SER A 51 6.34 -24.28 32.49
CA SER A 51 7.70 -24.56 32.96
C SER A 51 7.77 -26.03 33.38
N GLY A 52 8.74 -26.82 32.90
CA GLY A 52 9.00 -28.13 33.53
C GLY A 52 9.64 -29.20 32.65
N ARG A 53 10.93 -29.42 32.90
CA ARG A 53 11.77 -30.61 32.68
C ARG A 53 11.08 -31.89 32.17
N ARG A 54 11.62 -32.44 31.07
CA ARG A 54 11.41 -33.82 30.62
C ARG A 54 11.91 -34.81 31.69
N ARG A 55 11.04 -35.74 32.10
CA ARG A 55 11.42 -37.07 32.59
C ARG A 55 10.81 -38.11 31.65
N ARG A 56 11.63 -39.05 31.19
CA ARG A 56 11.18 -40.30 30.54
C ARG A 56 10.62 -41.23 31.61
N GLY A 57 9.51 -41.90 31.30
CA GLY A 57 8.93 -43.00 32.08
C GLY A 57 7.81 -43.65 31.28
N ALA A 58 7.79 -44.98 31.31
CA ALA A 58 6.97 -45.88 30.50
C ALA A 58 5.47 -45.89 30.86
N GLY A 59 4.65 -46.43 29.96
CA GLY A 59 3.24 -46.78 30.22
C GLY A 59 2.30 -46.06 29.25
N GLY A 60 1.57 -46.84 28.45
CA GLY A 60 0.67 -46.33 27.42
C GLY A 60 -0.51 -45.56 28.00
N ASP A 61 -0.91 -44.53 27.26
CA ASP A 61 -2.27 -44.33 26.79
C ASP A 61 -2.14 -43.50 25.51
N GLN A 62 -2.76 -44.00 24.45
CA GLN A 62 -2.75 -43.39 23.13
C GLN A 62 -3.72 -42.22 23.15
N GLU A 63 -3.29 -41.11 23.74
CA GLU A 63 -3.89 -39.81 23.44
C GLU A 63 -3.32 -39.38 22.10
N ASP A 64 -4.12 -39.52 21.05
CA ASP A 64 -3.90 -38.90 19.76
C ASP A 64 -3.68 -37.41 19.98
N ALA A 65 -2.41 -37.02 20.08
CA ALA A 65 -1.97 -35.66 19.95
C ALA A 65 -2.24 -35.24 18.51
N GLU A 66 -3.50 -34.96 18.21
CA GLU A 66 -3.91 -34.23 17.02
C GLU A 66 -3.04 -32.98 17.02
N LEU A 67 -2.09 -32.95 16.08
CA LEU A 67 -1.24 -31.82 15.85
C LEU A 67 -2.20 -30.69 15.44
N VAL A 68 -2.64 -29.87 16.40
CA VAL A 68 -3.43 -28.68 16.14
C VAL A 68 -2.49 -27.73 15.38
N LEU A 69 -2.42 -27.94 14.07
CA LEU A 69 -1.74 -27.06 13.14
C LEU A 69 -2.32 -25.66 13.38
N PRO A 70 -1.48 -24.61 13.49
CA PRO A 70 -1.94 -23.31 13.94
C PRO A 70 -2.96 -22.72 12.95
N ARG A 71 -4.26 -22.85 13.24
CA ARG A 71 -5.42 -22.05 12.77
C ARG A 71 -5.41 -21.50 11.33
N TRP A 72 -4.74 -22.15 10.38
CA TRP A 72 -4.72 -21.79 8.95
C TRP A 72 -6.13 -21.78 8.31
N ASP A 73 -7.09 -22.46 8.95
CA ASP A 73 -8.47 -22.62 8.47
C ASP A 73 -9.35 -21.38 8.60
N VAL A 74 -8.98 -20.38 9.43
CA VAL A 74 -9.88 -19.25 9.72
C VAL A 74 -9.91 -18.24 8.57
N GLU A 75 -8.77 -17.97 7.93
CA GLU A 75 -8.67 -17.11 6.73
C GLU A 75 -9.31 -17.75 5.49
N LEU A 76 -9.08 -19.06 5.30
CA LEU A 76 -9.64 -19.83 4.19
C LEU A 76 -11.17 -19.84 4.23
N ARG A 77 -11.79 -19.77 5.41
CA ARG A 77 -13.26 -19.80 5.56
C ARG A 77 -13.97 -18.48 5.30
N ASN A 78 -13.28 -17.33 5.40
CA ASN A 78 -13.94 -16.02 5.35
C ASN A 78 -13.91 -15.33 3.97
N TRP A 79 -12.95 -15.66 3.11
CA TRP A 79 -12.72 -14.96 1.84
C TRP A 79 -12.60 -15.89 0.62
N LEU A 80 -12.89 -17.18 0.79
CA LEU A 80 -13.07 -18.10 -0.33
C LEU A 80 -14.57 -18.30 -0.58
N PHE A 81 -14.99 -18.12 -1.82
CA PHE A 81 -16.37 -18.18 -2.24
C PHE A 81 -16.53 -19.18 -3.38
N THR A 82 -17.76 -19.67 -3.58
CA THR A 82 -18.14 -20.24 -4.87
C THR A 82 -18.37 -19.11 -5.88
N ALA A 83 -18.27 -19.40 -7.17
CA ALA A 83 -18.50 -18.40 -8.22
C ALA A 83 -19.88 -17.72 -8.06
N ASP A 84 -20.93 -18.51 -7.78
CA ASP A 84 -22.29 -17.99 -7.58
C ASP A 84 -22.41 -17.11 -6.35
N ALA A 85 -21.78 -17.50 -5.22
CA ALA A 85 -21.82 -16.69 -4.00
C ALA A 85 -21.07 -15.36 -4.18
N LEU A 86 -19.96 -15.37 -4.93
CA LEU A 86 -19.20 -14.16 -5.24
C LEU A 86 -20.01 -13.19 -6.12
N LEU A 87 -20.69 -13.71 -7.14
CA LEU A 87 -21.57 -12.92 -8.00
C LEU A 87 -22.74 -12.33 -7.21
N HIS A 88 -23.42 -13.14 -6.40
CA HIS A 88 -24.52 -12.68 -5.56
C HIS A 88 -24.08 -11.54 -4.62
N LEU A 89 -22.91 -11.66 -3.98
CA LEU A 89 -22.38 -10.61 -3.10
C LEU A 89 -22.14 -9.29 -3.84
N ARG A 90 -21.64 -9.35 -5.08
CA ARG A 90 -21.42 -8.18 -5.92
C ARG A 90 -22.72 -7.53 -6.36
N GLU A 91 -23.70 -8.33 -6.75
CA GLU A 91 -25.03 -7.85 -7.14
C GLU A 91 -25.76 -7.19 -5.96
N GLU A 92 -25.68 -7.78 -4.77
CA GLU A 92 -26.25 -7.22 -3.54
C GLU A 92 -25.59 -5.88 -3.17
N ASN A 93 -24.25 -5.83 -3.19
CA ASN A 93 -23.49 -4.60 -2.95
C ASN A 93 -23.85 -3.51 -3.98
N ARG A 94 -23.94 -3.88 -5.26
CA ARG A 94 -24.33 -2.99 -6.35
C ARG A 94 -25.75 -2.46 -6.16
N LYS A 95 -26.72 -3.33 -5.86
CA LYS A 95 -28.11 -2.95 -5.61
C LYS A 95 -28.21 -1.91 -4.49
N ARG A 96 -27.53 -2.14 -3.37
CA ARG A 96 -27.46 -1.18 -2.25
C ARG A 96 -26.89 0.18 -2.68
N SER A 97 -25.84 0.16 -3.49
CA SER A 97 -25.15 1.39 -3.93
C SER A 97 -25.99 2.19 -4.94
N LEU A 98 -26.71 1.51 -5.83
CA LEU A 98 -27.68 2.14 -6.74
C LEU A 98 -28.85 2.75 -5.96
N GLN A 99 -29.39 2.04 -4.96
CA GLN A 99 -30.42 2.60 -4.08
C GLN A 99 -29.93 3.86 -3.34
N ALA A 100 -28.68 3.87 -2.86
CA ALA A 100 -28.09 5.06 -2.23
C ALA A 100 -27.95 6.22 -3.22
N LEU A 101 -27.55 5.95 -4.47
CA LEU A 101 -27.47 6.93 -5.55
C LEU A 101 -28.85 7.51 -5.90
N ASP A 102 -29.87 6.67 -6.04
CA ASP A 102 -31.24 7.11 -6.34
C ASP A 102 -31.82 7.94 -5.20
N GLN A 103 -31.57 7.55 -3.94
CA GLN A 103 -31.95 8.35 -2.78
C GLN A 103 -31.24 9.71 -2.75
N ALA A 104 -29.96 9.77 -3.08
CA ALA A 104 -29.22 11.04 -3.15
C ALA A 104 -29.76 11.94 -4.27
N ARG A 105 -30.08 11.37 -5.43
CA ARG A 105 -30.73 12.07 -6.55
C ARG A 105 -32.10 12.62 -6.17
N ALA A 106 -32.95 11.81 -5.55
CA ALA A 106 -34.27 12.24 -5.10
C ALA A 106 -34.19 13.41 -4.09
N ARG A 107 -33.23 13.37 -3.15
CA ARG A 107 -32.97 14.47 -2.21
C ARG A 107 -32.49 15.74 -2.91
N SER A 108 -31.68 15.62 -3.97
CA SER A 108 -31.20 16.79 -4.71
C SER A 108 -32.32 17.49 -5.48
N VAL A 109 -33.26 16.72 -6.06
CA VAL A 109 -34.44 17.25 -6.77
C VAL A 109 -35.40 17.92 -5.79
N SER A 110 -35.64 17.34 -4.60
CA SER A 110 -36.52 17.96 -3.61
C SER A 110 -35.96 19.28 -3.05
N VAL A 111 -34.64 19.37 -2.84
CA VAL A 111 -33.97 20.62 -2.42
C VAL A 111 -34.02 21.67 -3.53
N ALA A 112 -33.77 21.27 -4.79
CA ALA A 112 -33.90 22.19 -5.92
C ALA A 112 -35.33 22.73 -6.08
N SER A 113 -36.34 21.88 -5.85
CA SER A 113 -37.75 22.28 -5.89
C SER A 113 -38.15 23.26 -4.78
N LEU A 114 -37.44 23.25 -3.64
CA LEU A 114 -37.61 24.20 -2.54
C LEU A 114 -36.93 25.53 -2.85
N ASP A 115 -35.71 25.50 -3.41
CA ASP A 115 -34.99 26.71 -3.83
C ASP A 115 -35.71 27.45 -4.98
N THR A 116 -36.43 26.74 -5.85
CA THR A 116 -37.20 27.36 -6.96
C THR A 116 -38.44 28.11 -6.52
N LEU A 117 -38.91 27.95 -5.27
CA LEU A 117 -40.01 28.77 -4.73
C LEU A 117 -39.56 30.21 -4.42
N ASP A 118 -38.25 30.46 -4.29
CA ASP A 118 -37.66 31.77 -4.00
C ASP A 118 -37.02 32.44 -5.24
N SER A 119 -37.09 31.86 -6.44
CA SER A 119 -36.52 32.46 -7.66
C SER A 119 -37.35 32.20 -8.90
N GLU A 120 -38.15 33.19 -9.29
CA GLU A 120 -38.82 33.24 -10.59
C GLU A 120 -37.84 33.59 -11.72
N VAL A 121 -36.91 32.70 -12.09
CA VAL A 121 -36.15 32.85 -13.35
C VAL A 121 -35.80 31.50 -14.00
N SER A 122 -36.45 31.28 -15.14
CA SER A 122 -35.98 30.61 -16.37
C SER A 122 -35.55 29.13 -16.33
N GLY A 123 -36.39 28.31 -16.98
CA GLY A 123 -36.19 26.89 -17.25
C GLY A 123 -35.08 26.60 -18.26
N ALA A 124 -33.86 26.39 -17.78
CA ALA A 124 -32.88 25.56 -18.46
C ALA A 124 -33.01 24.13 -17.93
N SER A 125 -33.46 23.20 -18.78
CA SER A 125 -33.52 21.78 -18.44
C SER A 125 -32.13 21.28 -18.04
N ALA A 126 -31.97 20.87 -16.78
CA ALA A 126 -30.72 20.32 -16.27
C ALA A 126 -30.33 19.07 -17.09
N PRO A 127 -29.03 18.87 -17.40
CA PRO A 127 -28.59 17.70 -18.15
C PRO A 127 -29.02 16.40 -17.45
N PRO A 128 -29.38 15.35 -18.22
CA PRO A 128 -29.81 14.09 -17.64
C PRO A 128 -28.73 13.52 -16.71
N PRO A 129 -29.11 12.93 -15.56
CA PRO A 129 -28.14 12.43 -14.60
C PRO A 129 -27.27 11.33 -15.24
N PRO A 130 -25.96 11.28 -14.92
CA PRO A 130 -25.05 10.32 -15.53
C PRO A 130 -25.45 8.89 -15.17
N GLU A 131 -25.63 8.04 -16.17
CA GLU A 131 -25.99 6.62 -15.96
C GLU A 131 -24.85 5.89 -15.25
N PRO A 132 -25.11 5.06 -14.23
CA PRO A 132 -24.08 4.26 -13.59
C PRO A 132 -23.57 3.15 -14.53
N PRO A 133 -22.26 2.88 -14.59
CA PRO A 133 -21.69 1.83 -15.46
C PRO A 133 -22.15 0.44 -15.03
N SER A 134 -22.08 -0.55 -15.92
CA SER A 134 -22.51 -1.93 -15.62
C SER A 134 -21.61 -2.63 -14.59
N LEU A 135 -22.05 -3.77 -14.03
CA LEU A 135 -21.20 -4.56 -13.12
C LEU A 135 -19.93 -5.07 -13.83
N SER A 136 -20.05 -5.49 -15.09
CA SER A 136 -18.90 -5.95 -15.88
C SER A 136 -17.89 -4.82 -16.12
N ASP A 137 -18.37 -3.60 -16.34
CA ASP A 137 -17.52 -2.42 -16.49
C ASP A 137 -16.80 -2.06 -15.19
N GLU A 138 -17.49 -2.12 -14.05
CA GLU A 138 -16.88 -1.91 -12.74
C GLU A 138 -15.77 -2.93 -12.45
N LEU A 139 -16.01 -4.21 -12.75
CA LEU A 139 -15.00 -5.27 -12.60
C LEU A 139 -13.82 -5.07 -13.56
N SER A 140 -14.08 -4.66 -14.80
CA SER A 140 -13.04 -4.33 -15.78
C SER A 140 -12.17 -3.16 -15.31
N LEU A 141 -12.79 -2.16 -14.69
CA LEU A 141 -12.09 -1.02 -14.11
C LEU A 141 -11.26 -1.44 -12.89
N LEU A 142 -11.77 -2.31 -12.01
CA LEU A 142 -11.00 -2.84 -10.89
C LEU A 142 -9.79 -3.66 -11.36
N ARG A 143 -9.94 -4.46 -12.43
CA ARG A 143 -8.82 -5.16 -13.07
C ARG A 143 -7.78 -4.16 -13.61
N PHE A 144 -8.22 -3.08 -14.24
CA PHE A 144 -7.34 -2.01 -14.71
C PHE A 144 -6.57 -1.33 -13.56
N TYR A 145 -7.21 -1.05 -12.43
CA TYR A 145 -6.49 -0.56 -11.27
C TYR A 145 -5.54 -1.62 -10.68
N GLY A 146 -5.91 -2.91 -10.75
CA GLY A 146 -5.01 -4.02 -10.42
C GLY A 146 -3.72 -4.04 -11.26
N THR A 147 -3.81 -3.80 -12.58
CA THR A 147 -2.60 -3.71 -13.43
C THR A 147 -1.75 -2.49 -13.07
N ARG A 148 -2.38 -1.38 -12.64
CA ARG A 148 -1.65 -0.23 -12.08
C ARG A 148 -0.91 -0.56 -10.78
N VAL A 149 -1.47 -1.38 -9.88
CA VAL A 149 -0.73 -1.87 -8.70
C VAL A 149 0.51 -2.63 -9.12
N GLN A 150 0.39 -3.56 -10.07
CA GLN A 150 1.52 -4.33 -10.55
C GLN A 150 2.62 -3.42 -11.11
N HIS A 151 2.24 -2.40 -11.89
CA HIS A 151 3.18 -1.43 -12.42
C HIS A 151 3.88 -0.64 -11.30
N VAL A 152 3.13 -0.06 -10.35
CA VAL A 152 3.70 0.68 -9.21
C VAL A 152 4.63 -0.21 -8.38
N CYS A 153 4.23 -1.45 -8.07
CA CYS A 153 5.08 -2.39 -7.34
C CYS A 153 6.38 -2.72 -8.08
N ARG A 154 6.35 -2.81 -9.41
CA ARG A 154 7.56 -3.04 -10.22
C ARG A 154 8.48 -1.82 -10.22
N GLU A 155 7.94 -0.61 -10.40
CA GLU A 155 8.69 0.64 -10.35
C GLU A 155 9.36 0.86 -8.98
N LEU A 156 8.63 0.58 -7.91
CA LEU A 156 9.12 0.70 -6.54
C LEU A 156 9.93 -0.51 -6.06
N ARG A 157 10.13 -1.52 -6.92
CA ARG A 157 10.85 -2.77 -6.62
C ARG A 157 10.34 -3.46 -5.35
N LEU A 158 9.03 -3.38 -5.12
CA LEU A 158 8.38 -3.99 -3.97
C LEU A 158 8.42 -5.52 -4.06
N PRO A 159 8.57 -6.22 -2.93
CA PRO A 159 8.53 -7.67 -2.92
C PRO A 159 7.15 -8.18 -3.34
N ARG A 160 7.11 -9.34 -4.01
CA ARG A 160 5.85 -9.95 -4.51
C ARG A 160 4.83 -10.23 -3.40
N ARG A 161 5.25 -10.38 -2.15
CA ARG A 161 4.34 -10.53 -1.00
C ARG A 161 3.48 -9.28 -0.80
N VAL A 162 4.08 -8.09 -0.89
CA VAL A 162 3.37 -6.80 -0.85
C VAL A 162 2.41 -6.68 -2.04
N LEU A 163 2.85 -7.06 -3.24
CA LEU A 163 1.99 -7.06 -4.43
C LEU A 163 0.77 -7.96 -4.23
N GLY A 164 0.99 -9.19 -3.78
CA GLY A 164 -0.07 -10.16 -3.52
C GLY A 164 -1.07 -9.67 -2.48
N ALA A 165 -0.59 -9.11 -1.37
CA ALA A 165 -1.43 -8.53 -0.33
C ALA A 165 -2.25 -7.34 -0.85
N ALA A 166 -1.62 -6.40 -1.56
CA ALA A 166 -2.29 -5.20 -2.08
C ALA A 166 -3.41 -5.55 -3.08
N LEU A 167 -3.16 -6.49 -4.01
CA LEU A 167 -4.17 -6.96 -4.96
C LEU A 167 -5.33 -7.67 -4.27
N THR A 168 -5.04 -8.52 -3.28
CA THR A 168 -6.08 -9.21 -2.51
C THR A 168 -6.92 -8.22 -1.69
N TYR A 169 -6.30 -7.20 -1.08
CA TYR A 169 -7.04 -6.18 -0.35
C TYR A 169 -8.00 -5.42 -1.26
N LEU A 170 -7.53 -4.99 -2.44
CA LEU A 170 -8.36 -4.30 -3.42
C LEU A 170 -9.60 -5.15 -3.75
N LYS A 171 -9.40 -6.44 -4.03
CA LYS A 171 -10.49 -7.39 -4.34
C LYS A 171 -11.46 -7.55 -3.17
N ARG A 172 -10.96 -7.83 -1.96
CA ARG A 172 -11.78 -8.03 -0.75
C ARG A 172 -12.60 -6.79 -0.40
N MET A 173 -11.98 -5.61 -0.49
CA MET A 173 -12.64 -4.34 -0.16
C MET A 173 -13.83 -4.06 -1.09
N TYR A 174 -13.67 -4.26 -2.39
CA TYR A 174 -14.73 -4.03 -3.39
C TYR A 174 -15.84 -5.11 -3.42
N LEU A 175 -15.78 -6.11 -2.53
CA LEU A 175 -16.95 -6.94 -2.23
C LEU A 175 -17.95 -6.24 -1.32
N SER A 176 -17.49 -5.28 -0.51
CA SER A 176 -18.32 -4.55 0.47
C SER A 176 -18.40 -3.05 0.22
N LEU A 177 -17.48 -2.50 -0.57
CA LEU A 177 -17.48 -1.11 -1.02
C LEU A 177 -17.89 -1.05 -2.49
N SER A 178 -18.47 0.06 -2.92
CA SER A 178 -18.79 0.29 -4.34
C SER A 178 -17.86 1.31 -4.98
N CYS A 179 -17.57 1.11 -6.26
CA CYS A 179 -16.90 2.08 -7.12
C CYS A 179 -17.69 3.40 -7.23
N LEU A 180 -19.00 3.36 -6.99
CA LEU A 180 -19.87 4.53 -6.93
C LEU A 180 -19.70 5.33 -5.64
N GLU A 181 -19.19 4.74 -4.56
CA GLU A 181 -19.03 5.42 -3.27
C GLU A 181 -17.58 5.82 -3.03
N GLN A 182 -16.64 4.94 -3.38
CA GLN A 182 -15.22 5.09 -3.12
C GLN A 182 -14.42 5.02 -4.42
N ASP A 183 -13.54 6.01 -4.61
CA ASP A 183 -12.69 6.10 -5.79
C ASP A 183 -11.61 4.99 -5.78
N PRO A 184 -11.62 4.08 -6.78
CA PRO A 184 -10.63 3.00 -6.86
C PRO A 184 -9.19 3.50 -6.92
N GLN A 185 -8.93 4.66 -7.51
CA GLN A 185 -7.58 5.22 -7.55
C GLN A 185 -7.05 5.54 -6.13
N GLN A 186 -7.92 6.05 -5.25
CA GLN A 186 -7.53 6.44 -3.89
C GLN A 186 -7.37 5.22 -2.98
N LEU A 187 -8.32 4.27 -3.08
CA LEU A 187 -8.24 3.03 -2.33
C LEU A 187 -7.07 2.15 -2.78
N LEU A 188 -6.66 2.22 -4.05
CA LEU A 188 -5.47 1.53 -4.54
C LEU A 188 -4.22 1.83 -3.72
N LEU A 189 -3.94 3.12 -3.54
CA LEU A 189 -2.77 3.58 -2.81
C LEU A 189 -2.87 3.26 -1.32
N THR A 190 -4.09 3.28 -0.79
CA THR A 190 -4.37 2.85 0.58
C THR A 190 -4.09 1.34 0.76
N CYS A 191 -4.51 0.50 -0.19
CA CYS A 191 -4.22 -0.93 -0.18
C CYS A 191 -2.70 -1.18 -0.22
N LEU A 192 -1.98 -0.45 -1.07
CA LEU A 192 -0.53 -0.56 -1.18
C LEU A 192 0.18 -0.12 0.11
N TYR A 193 -0.23 1.01 0.69
CA TYR A 193 0.29 1.51 1.96
C TYR A 193 0.04 0.53 3.11
N LEU A 194 -1.16 -0.03 3.20
CA LEU A 194 -1.50 -1.06 4.19
C LEU A 194 -0.66 -2.32 3.98
N ALA A 195 -0.56 -2.82 2.74
CA ALA A 195 0.25 -4.01 2.43
C ALA A 195 1.72 -3.81 2.81
N CYS A 196 2.29 -2.63 2.54
CA CYS A 196 3.65 -2.26 2.96
C CYS A 196 3.82 -2.30 4.49
N LYS A 197 2.81 -1.85 5.26
CA LYS A 197 2.84 -1.91 6.73
C LYS A 197 2.77 -3.33 7.26
N ILE A 198 1.92 -4.17 6.67
CA ILE A 198 1.66 -5.53 7.16
C ILE A 198 2.76 -6.51 6.77
N GLU A 199 3.31 -6.40 5.56
CA GLU A 199 4.42 -7.24 5.07
C GLU A 199 5.80 -6.72 5.50
N GLU A 200 5.85 -5.83 6.51
CA GLU A 200 7.08 -5.27 7.09
C GLU A 200 8.02 -4.59 6.07
N HIS A 201 7.48 -4.09 4.97
CA HIS A 201 8.19 -3.36 3.93
C HIS A 201 7.66 -1.92 3.84
N TYR A 202 7.82 -1.18 4.93
CA TYR A 202 7.14 0.09 5.12
C TYR A 202 7.62 1.19 4.15
N ILE A 203 6.64 1.81 3.48
CA ILE A 203 6.80 3.07 2.74
C ILE A 203 5.88 4.10 3.39
N SER A 204 6.39 5.30 3.66
CA SER A 204 5.58 6.36 4.27
C SER A 204 4.51 6.87 3.30
N ALA A 205 3.39 7.35 3.84
CA ALA A 205 2.33 7.94 3.02
C ALA A 205 2.84 9.16 2.22
N ALA A 206 3.75 9.94 2.80
CA ALA A 206 4.39 11.07 2.12
C ALA A 206 5.21 10.63 0.91
N GLU A 207 5.98 9.55 1.04
CA GLU A 207 6.77 9.01 -0.07
C GLU A 207 5.87 8.42 -1.15
N LEU A 208 4.85 7.66 -0.77
CA LEU A 208 3.88 7.12 -1.72
C LEU A 208 3.13 8.25 -2.44
N GLY A 209 2.77 9.33 -1.73
CA GLY A 209 2.16 10.51 -2.31
C GLY A 209 3.09 11.25 -3.28
N ARG A 210 4.38 11.37 -2.96
CA ARG A 210 5.40 11.94 -3.84
C ARG A 210 5.53 11.15 -5.15
N LEU A 211 5.52 9.83 -5.06
CA LEU A 211 5.70 8.93 -6.20
C LEU A 211 4.47 8.87 -7.11
N THR A 212 3.28 9.08 -6.55
CA THR A 212 2.00 8.91 -7.25
C THR A 212 1.30 10.23 -7.60
N GLY A 213 1.80 11.35 -7.06
CA GLY A 213 1.18 12.68 -7.20
C GLY A 213 -0.08 12.86 -6.36
N VAL A 214 -0.41 11.92 -5.48
CA VAL A 214 -1.61 11.95 -4.63
C VAL A 214 -1.27 12.54 -3.26
N PRO A 215 -2.09 13.45 -2.70
CA PRO A 215 -1.84 14.01 -1.37
C PRO A 215 -1.83 12.90 -0.30
N PRO A 216 -0.81 12.85 0.57
CA PRO A 216 -0.69 11.79 1.58
C PRO A 216 -1.85 11.78 2.58
N GLU A 217 -2.49 12.91 2.83
CA GLU A 217 -3.66 13.04 3.70
C GLU A 217 -4.83 12.17 3.22
N LEU A 218 -4.92 11.96 1.91
CA LEU A 218 -5.98 11.16 1.32
C LEU A 218 -5.82 9.68 1.65
N ILE A 219 -4.59 9.17 1.56
CA ILE A 219 -4.22 7.79 1.90
C ILE A 219 -4.53 7.52 3.38
N LEU A 220 -4.17 8.48 4.25
CA LEU A 220 -4.41 8.38 5.69
C LEU A 220 -5.91 8.46 6.04
N ARG A 221 -6.69 9.27 5.31
CA ARG A 221 -8.14 9.40 5.52
C ARG A 221 -8.88 8.11 5.23
N THR A 222 -8.48 7.39 4.18
CA THR A 222 -9.13 6.13 3.76
C THR A 222 -8.59 4.89 4.47
N GLU A 223 -7.51 5.02 5.25
CA GLU A 223 -6.87 3.91 5.98
C GLU A 223 -7.88 3.14 6.86
N LEU A 224 -8.65 3.85 7.70
CA LEU A 224 -9.62 3.21 8.59
C LEU A 224 -10.77 2.55 7.81
N THR A 225 -11.24 3.18 6.74
CA THR A 225 -12.28 2.63 5.86
C THR A 225 -11.83 1.33 5.20
N ALA A 226 -10.57 1.29 4.73
CA ALA A 226 -9.99 0.09 4.15
C ALA A 226 -9.88 -1.04 5.19
N LEU A 227 -9.41 -0.76 6.40
CA LEU A 227 -9.34 -1.74 7.50
C LEU A 227 -10.71 -2.31 7.88
N GLN A 228 -11.75 -1.46 7.91
CA GLN A 228 -13.13 -1.88 8.19
C GLN A 228 -13.68 -2.77 7.06
N ALA A 229 -13.45 -2.41 5.79
CA ALA A 229 -13.87 -3.19 4.64
C ALA A 229 -13.18 -4.57 4.58
N LEU A 230 -11.92 -4.65 5.04
CA LEU A 230 -11.19 -5.91 5.21
C LEU A 230 -11.61 -6.70 6.46
N LYS A 231 -12.59 -6.21 7.24
CA LYS A 231 -13.00 -6.82 8.52
C LYS A 231 -11.81 -7.04 9.48
N PHE A 232 -10.77 -6.22 9.38
CA PHE A 232 -9.49 -6.37 10.08
C PHE A 232 -8.75 -7.70 9.82
N ASP A 233 -9.09 -8.40 8.73
CA ASP A 233 -8.40 -9.59 8.27
C ASP A 233 -7.28 -9.22 7.28
N LEU A 234 -6.11 -8.95 7.85
CA LEU A 234 -4.97 -8.34 7.14
C LEU A 234 -3.96 -9.37 6.66
N ILE A 235 -3.96 -10.58 7.19
CA ILE A 235 -3.01 -11.60 6.74
C ILE A 235 -3.53 -12.14 5.39
N VAL A 236 -2.62 -12.22 4.43
CA VAL A 236 -2.93 -12.67 3.07
C VAL A 236 -1.91 -13.71 2.63
N HIS A 237 -2.41 -14.89 2.29
CA HIS A 237 -1.62 -15.93 1.67
C HIS A 237 -1.64 -15.77 0.14
N SER A 238 -0.52 -15.31 -0.43
CA SER A 238 -0.35 -15.15 -1.87
C SER A 238 0.30 -16.39 -2.53
N PRO A 239 0.06 -16.65 -3.83
CA PRO A 239 0.58 -17.85 -4.50
C PRO A 239 2.10 -17.86 -4.64
N TYR A 240 2.75 -16.70 -4.58
CA TYR A 240 4.19 -16.55 -4.86
C TYR A 240 5.09 -17.40 -3.96
N LYS A 241 4.75 -17.54 -2.66
CA LYS A 241 5.51 -18.39 -1.73
C LYS A 241 5.34 -19.87 -2.06
N ALA A 242 4.14 -20.28 -2.45
CA ALA A 242 3.86 -21.66 -2.83
C ALA A 242 4.51 -22.03 -4.17
N VAL A 243 4.62 -21.10 -5.11
CA VAL A 243 5.37 -21.29 -6.37
C VAL A 243 6.82 -21.66 -6.08
N GLU A 244 7.51 -20.93 -5.20
CA GLU A 244 8.88 -21.28 -4.79
C GLU A 244 8.94 -22.63 -4.07
N GLY A 245 7.95 -22.93 -3.21
CA GLY A 245 7.85 -24.22 -2.55
C GLY A 245 7.80 -25.39 -3.54
N PHE A 246 7.02 -25.27 -4.62
CA PHE A 246 6.98 -26.29 -5.67
C PHE A 246 8.29 -26.39 -6.46
N PHE A 247 8.97 -25.27 -6.71
CA PHE A 247 10.29 -25.33 -7.35
C PHE A 247 11.32 -26.06 -6.49
N GLU A 248 11.31 -25.85 -5.16
CA GLU A 248 12.18 -26.59 -4.25
C GLU A 248 11.81 -28.07 -4.16
N ASP A 249 10.53 -28.43 -4.13
CA ASP A 249 10.09 -29.83 -4.17
C ASP A 249 10.51 -30.53 -5.48
N ILE A 250 10.39 -29.86 -6.63
CA ILE A 250 10.87 -30.42 -7.92
C ILE A 250 12.38 -30.61 -7.90
N LYS A 251 13.15 -29.67 -7.33
CA LYS A 251 14.60 -29.82 -7.21
C LYS A 251 14.96 -30.98 -6.30
N GLU A 252 14.31 -31.12 -5.15
CA GLU A 252 14.55 -32.23 -4.22
C GLU A 252 14.23 -33.58 -4.85
N ALA A 253 13.09 -33.69 -5.53
CA ALA A 253 12.72 -34.89 -6.28
C ALA A 253 13.71 -35.20 -7.42
N ALA A 254 14.21 -34.18 -8.13
CA ALA A 254 15.20 -34.36 -9.17
C ALA A 254 16.56 -34.83 -8.61
N LEU A 255 16.95 -34.33 -7.43
CA LEU A 255 18.16 -34.78 -6.74
C LEU A 255 18.05 -36.24 -6.27
N ALA A 256 16.89 -36.64 -5.74
CA ALA A 256 16.62 -38.02 -5.33
C ALA A 256 16.65 -39.00 -6.53
N ALA A 257 16.16 -38.56 -7.69
CA ALA A 257 16.17 -39.34 -8.92
C ALA A 257 17.55 -39.48 -9.58
N GLY A 258 18.48 -38.56 -9.30
CA GLY A 258 19.76 -38.47 -9.99
C GLY A 258 19.59 -38.26 -11.50
N SER A 259 20.48 -38.85 -12.31
CA SER A 259 20.43 -38.74 -13.77
C SER A 259 19.52 -39.77 -14.44
N SER A 260 18.79 -40.60 -13.67
CA SER A 260 17.93 -41.66 -14.21
C SER A 260 16.51 -41.15 -14.45
N GLU A 261 16.07 -41.17 -15.71
CA GLU A 261 14.68 -40.81 -16.04
C GLU A 261 13.65 -41.77 -15.43
N ALA A 262 14.00 -43.05 -15.25
CA ALA A 262 13.14 -44.02 -14.60
C ALA A 262 12.95 -43.70 -13.11
N ALA A 263 14.01 -43.25 -12.43
CA ALA A 263 13.94 -42.80 -11.05
C ALA A 263 13.16 -41.49 -10.92
N ALA A 264 13.32 -40.57 -11.88
CA ALA A 264 12.54 -39.32 -11.92
C ALA A 264 11.05 -39.59 -12.10
N ALA A 265 10.69 -40.55 -12.95
CA ALA A 265 9.31 -41.00 -13.11
C ALA A 265 8.75 -41.67 -11.85
N ALA A 266 9.58 -42.42 -11.10
CA ALA A 266 9.18 -43.02 -9.82
C ALA A 266 8.93 -41.95 -8.74
N GLU A 267 9.73 -40.87 -8.75
CA GLU A 267 9.48 -39.67 -7.96
C GLU A 267 8.30 -38.82 -8.50
N GLY A 268 7.57 -39.28 -9.51
CA GLY A 268 6.40 -38.58 -10.04
C GLY A 268 6.73 -37.33 -10.85
N LEU A 269 7.96 -37.20 -11.35
CA LEU A 269 8.35 -36.12 -12.26
C LEU A 269 8.00 -36.46 -13.71
N ASP A 270 7.55 -35.46 -14.45
CA ASP A 270 7.35 -35.54 -15.89
C ASP A 270 8.67 -35.53 -16.67
N ALA A 271 8.64 -36.09 -17.88
CA ALA A 271 9.80 -36.21 -18.74
C ALA A 271 10.39 -34.82 -19.06
N GLY A 272 11.71 -34.69 -18.92
CA GLY A 272 12.42 -33.43 -19.16
C GLY A 272 12.45 -32.46 -17.97
N MET A 273 11.76 -32.71 -16.85
CA MET A 273 11.83 -31.80 -15.68
C MET A 273 13.15 -31.90 -14.92
N SER A 274 13.68 -33.12 -14.73
CA SER A 274 14.93 -33.35 -13.98
C SER A 274 16.18 -32.97 -14.78
N THR A 275 16.07 -32.82 -16.10
CA THR A 275 17.19 -32.53 -17.02
C THR A 275 17.23 -31.06 -17.47
N LEU A 276 16.40 -30.19 -16.91
CA LEU A 276 16.38 -28.77 -17.25
C LEU A 276 17.71 -28.09 -16.91
N ALA A 277 18.27 -27.38 -17.89
CA ALA A 277 19.38 -26.47 -17.64
C ALA A 277 18.95 -25.34 -16.68
N PRO A 278 19.87 -24.78 -15.87
CA PRO A 278 19.54 -23.71 -14.93
C PRO A 278 18.88 -22.49 -15.61
N GLU A 279 19.30 -22.14 -16.82
CA GLU A 279 18.70 -21.06 -17.60
C GLU A 279 17.26 -21.36 -18.05
N GLN A 280 16.96 -22.62 -18.39
CA GLN A 280 15.60 -23.04 -18.70
C GLN A 280 14.73 -22.99 -17.45
N LEU A 281 15.26 -23.41 -16.30
CA LEU A 281 14.55 -23.35 -15.03
C LEU A 281 14.22 -21.91 -14.62
N GLU A 282 15.12 -20.95 -14.82
CA GLU A 282 14.83 -19.53 -14.60
C GLU A 282 13.74 -19.01 -15.56
N ARG A 283 13.74 -19.46 -16.82
CA ARG A 283 12.66 -19.13 -17.77
C ARG A 283 11.31 -19.69 -17.34
N VAL A 284 11.27 -20.94 -16.84
CA VAL A 284 10.07 -21.55 -16.26
C VAL A 284 9.61 -20.76 -15.03
N ARG A 285 10.53 -20.39 -14.13
CA ARG A 285 10.23 -19.58 -12.94
C ARG A 285 9.65 -18.21 -13.31
N ALA A 286 10.27 -17.50 -14.24
CA ALA A 286 9.76 -16.22 -14.72
C ALA A 286 8.38 -16.35 -15.37
N ALA A 287 8.16 -17.40 -16.16
CA ALA A 287 6.87 -17.69 -16.78
C ALA A 287 5.79 -18.04 -15.75
N ALA A 288 6.12 -18.83 -14.72
CA ALA A 288 5.23 -19.15 -13.63
C ALA A 288 4.85 -17.90 -12.83
N TYR A 289 5.81 -17.01 -12.56
CA TYR A 289 5.51 -15.72 -11.91
C TYR A 289 4.60 -14.83 -12.76
N ALA A 290 4.82 -14.78 -14.08
CA ALA A 290 3.93 -14.03 -14.97
C ALA A 290 2.52 -14.62 -15.01
N ALA A 291 2.38 -15.96 -14.96
CA ALA A 291 1.09 -16.63 -14.85
C ALA A 291 0.40 -16.36 -13.50
N ALA A 292 1.16 -16.37 -12.40
CA ALA A 292 0.66 -16.00 -11.07
C ALA A 292 0.20 -14.52 -11.04
N ASP A 293 0.95 -13.61 -11.66
CA ASP A 293 0.56 -12.21 -11.81
C ASP A 293 -0.76 -12.08 -12.58
N ALA A 294 -0.98 -12.86 -13.64
CA ALA A 294 -2.23 -12.87 -14.39
C ALA A 294 -3.40 -13.43 -13.55
N LEU A 295 -3.20 -14.53 -12.83
CA LEU A 295 -4.19 -15.09 -11.90
C LEU A 295 -4.58 -14.10 -10.80
N MET A 296 -3.63 -13.32 -10.29
CA MET A 296 -3.90 -12.31 -9.27
C MET A 296 -4.73 -11.12 -9.80
N LEU A 297 -4.88 -10.97 -11.12
CA LEU A 297 -5.75 -9.96 -11.73
C LEU A 297 -7.19 -10.44 -11.91
N SER A 298 -7.44 -11.76 -11.94
CA SER A 298 -8.79 -12.35 -12.03
C SER A 298 -9.36 -12.69 -10.65
N ASP A 299 -10.52 -13.35 -10.61
CA ASP A 299 -11.18 -13.73 -9.35
C ASP A 299 -10.57 -14.95 -8.67
N ALA A 300 -9.55 -15.57 -9.26
CA ALA A 300 -8.88 -16.75 -8.71
C ALA A 300 -8.50 -16.64 -7.21
N PRO A 301 -7.98 -15.52 -6.68
CA PRO A 301 -7.63 -15.40 -5.26
C PRO A 301 -8.82 -15.44 -4.28
N LEU A 302 -10.05 -15.25 -4.78
CA LEU A 302 -11.29 -15.34 -4.02
C LEU A 302 -12.01 -16.67 -4.21
N LEU A 303 -11.60 -17.50 -5.17
CA LEU A 303 -12.25 -18.77 -5.52
C LEU A 303 -11.42 -19.99 -5.11
N HIS A 304 -10.10 -19.88 -5.14
CA HIS A 304 -9.21 -21.01 -4.90
C HIS A 304 -8.10 -20.68 -3.90
N ALA A 305 -7.66 -21.73 -3.19
CA ALA A 305 -6.53 -21.64 -2.26
C ALA A 305 -5.21 -21.31 -3.00
N PRO A 306 -4.29 -20.56 -2.37
CA PRO A 306 -3.06 -20.09 -3.00
C PRO A 306 -2.15 -21.22 -3.52
N GLY A 307 -2.20 -22.41 -2.92
CA GLY A 307 -1.48 -23.59 -3.43
C GLY A 307 -1.99 -24.05 -4.80
N ARG A 308 -3.31 -23.97 -5.06
CA ARG A 308 -3.89 -24.30 -6.37
C ARG A 308 -3.51 -23.26 -7.43
N LEU A 309 -3.55 -21.98 -7.07
CA LEU A 309 -3.09 -20.88 -7.94
C LEU A 309 -1.62 -21.08 -8.31
N ALA A 310 -0.77 -21.41 -7.34
CA ALA A 310 0.64 -21.66 -7.55
C ALA A 310 0.89 -22.87 -8.46
N LEU A 311 0.13 -23.95 -8.29
CA LEU A 311 0.24 -25.14 -9.15
C LEU A 311 -0.23 -24.84 -10.59
N ALA A 312 -1.31 -24.07 -10.77
CA ALA A 312 -1.74 -23.62 -12.10
C ALA A 312 -0.69 -22.72 -12.77
N ALA A 313 -0.11 -21.79 -12.00
CA ALA A 313 0.98 -20.93 -12.47
C ALA A 313 2.21 -21.76 -12.87
N LEU A 314 2.58 -22.76 -12.07
CA LEU A 314 3.68 -23.69 -12.36
C LEU A 314 3.42 -24.46 -13.66
N ARG A 315 2.21 -25.04 -13.82
CA ARG A 315 1.79 -25.74 -15.03
C ARG A 315 1.90 -24.85 -16.26
N SER A 316 1.43 -23.60 -16.18
CA SER A 316 1.57 -22.62 -17.26
C SER A 316 3.05 -22.33 -17.57
N GLY A 317 3.90 -22.21 -16.55
CA GLY A 317 5.33 -21.98 -16.69
C GLY A 317 6.05 -23.09 -17.46
N PHE A 318 5.83 -24.34 -17.09
CA PHE A 318 6.43 -25.49 -17.76
C PHE A 318 5.85 -25.75 -19.15
N ASN A 319 4.55 -25.49 -19.35
CA ASN A 319 3.92 -25.57 -20.66
C ASN A 319 4.60 -24.62 -21.68
N LYS A 320 5.10 -23.45 -21.25
CA LYS A 320 5.86 -22.54 -22.14
C LYS A 320 7.21 -23.11 -22.61
N VAL A 321 7.76 -24.08 -21.88
CA VAL A 321 8.99 -24.80 -22.24
C VAL A 321 8.67 -26.15 -22.94
N GLY A 322 7.38 -26.46 -23.13
CA GLY A 322 6.92 -27.67 -23.81
C GLY A 322 6.82 -28.91 -22.91
N ILE A 323 6.98 -28.75 -21.59
CA ILE A 323 6.85 -29.84 -20.62
C ILE A 323 5.44 -29.84 -20.05
N LYS A 324 4.72 -30.95 -20.22
CA LYS A 324 3.40 -31.15 -19.61
C LYS A 324 3.58 -31.62 -18.17
N LEU A 325 2.98 -30.92 -17.22
CA LEU A 325 2.89 -31.37 -15.82
C LEU A 325 1.68 -32.27 -15.66
N GLN A 326 1.84 -33.59 -15.81
CA GLN A 326 0.76 -34.56 -15.59
C GLN A 326 1.10 -35.42 -14.38
N LYS A 327 2.24 -36.11 -14.42
CA LYS A 327 2.72 -36.97 -13.32
C LYS A 327 2.93 -36.17 -12.04
N TYR A 328 3.45 -34.95 -12.17
CA TYR A 328 3.68 -34.09 -11.00
C TYR A 328 2.37 -33.66 -10.33
N ILE A 329 1.33 -33.37 -11.13
CA ILE A 329 -0.01 -33.04 -10.59
C ILE A 329 -0.60 -34.23 -9.86
N GLU A 330 -0.45 -35.43 -10.42
CA GLU A 330 -0.88 -36.65 -9.75
C GLU A 330 -0.15 -36.89 -8.42
N ARG A 331 1.18 -36.66 -8.37
CA ARG A 331 1.98 -36.71 -7.14
C ARG A 331 1.43 -35.76 -6.08
N VAL A 332 1.19 -34.50 -6.46
CA VAL A 332 0.66 -33.48 -5.55
C VAL A 332 -0.76 -33.84 -5.06
N ALA A 333 -1.62 -34.36 -5.94
CA ALA A 333 -2.97 -34.81 -5.57
C ALA A 333 -2.95 -35.97 -4.56
N ARG A 334 -2.04 -36.95 -4.76
CA ARG A 334 -1.87 -38.10 -3.86
C ARG A 334 -1.33 -37.68 -2.49
N GLN A 335 -0.34 -36.79 -2.46
CA GLN A 335 0.20 -36.25 -1.20
C GLN A 335 -0.85 -35.45 -0.42
N GLY A 336 -1.65 -34.63 -1.10
CA GLY A 336 -2.71 -33.84 -0.48
C GLY A 336 -3.88 -34.66 0.09
N SER A 337 -4.05 -35.91 -0.35
CA SER A 337 -5.07 -36.82 0.17
C SER A 337 -4.64 -37.55 1.46
N GLY A 338 -3.42 -37.34 1.95
CA GLY A 338 -2.91 -37.99 3.17
C GLY A 338 -2.75 -39.52 3.05
N SER A 339 -2.89 -40.09 1.86
CA SER A 339 -2.89 -41.53 1.65
C SER A 339 -1.46 -42.04 1.44
N SER A 340 -0.80 -42.40 2.53
CA SER A 340 0.26 -43.42 2.46
C SER A 340 -0.43 -44.77 2.22
N CYS A 341 -0.27 -45.32 1.04
CA CYS A 341 -0.95 -46.51 0.53
C CYS A 341 -1.10 -47.70 1.52
N SER A 342 -2.33 -48.19 1.71
CA SER A 342 -2.65 -49.65 1.71
C SER A 342 -4.18 -49.91 1.71
N GLY A 343 -4.87 -49.76 0.57
CA GLY A 343 -6.28 -50.15 0.47
C GLY A 343 -6.91 -49.92 -0.91
N GLY A 344 -7.75 -50.86 -1.37
CA GLY A 344 -8.43 -50.76 -2.68
C GLY A 344 -9.42 -49.59 -2.81
N ASN A 345 -9.99 -49.11 -1.69
CA ASN A 345 -10.86 -47.92 -1.66
C ASN A 345 -10.07 -46.60 -1.80
N ASP A 346 -8.79 -46.60 -1.39
CA ASP A 346 -7.94 -45.39 -1.45
C ASP A 346 -7.54 -45.06 -2.89
N ALA A 347 -7.44 -46.06 -3.77
CA ALA A 347 -7.13 -45.86 -5.17
C ALA A 347 -8.24 -45.09 -5.90
N ALA A 348 -9.52 -45.41 -5.65
CA ALA A 348 -10.65 -44.69 -6.23
C ALA A 348 -10.74 -43.24 -5.70
N ALA A 349 -10.50 -43.05 -4.40
CA ALA A 349 -10.47 -41.73 -3.78
C ALA A 349 -9.31 -40.86 -4.32
N ALA A 350 -8.13 -41.45 -4.53
CA ALA A 350 -6.98 -40.80 -5.14
C ALA A 350 -7.25 -40.39 -6.59
N THR A 351 -7.86 -41.27 -7.41
CA THR A 351 -8.26 -40.94 -8.79
C THR A 351 -9.26 -39.78 -8.81
N ALA A 352 -10.29 -39.83 -7.96
CA ALA A 352 -11.25 -38.73 -7.84
C ALA A 352 -10.59 -37.42 -7.37
N ALA A 353 -9.55 -37.48 -6.54
CA ALA A 353 -8.79 -36.31 -6.11
C ALA A 353 -7.97 -35.68 -7.25
N VAL A 354 -7.35 -36.52 -8.09
CA VAL A 354 -6.64 -36.11 -9.30
C VAL A 354 -7.60 -35.43 -10.27
N GLU A 355 -8.76 -36.03 -10.56
CA GLU A 355 -9.77 -35.46 -11.45
C GLU A 355 -10.29 -34.09 -10.96
N ARG A 356 -10.60 -33.99 -9.67
CA ARG A 356 -11.00 -32.72 -9.03
C ARG A 356 -9.91 -31.66 -9.14
N LEU A 357 -8.64 -32.03 -8.96
CA LEU A 357 -7.53 -31.11 -9.10
C LEU A 357 -7.37 -30.65 -10.56
N HIS A 358 -7.45 -31.56 -11.53
CA HIS A 358 -7.40 -31.21 -12.95
C HIS A 358 -8.53 -30.25 -13.35
N ALA A 359 -9.76 -30.51 -12.91
CA ALA A 359 -10.90 -29.62 -13.18
C ALA A 359 -10.65 -28.21 -12.61
N ALA A 360 -10.22 -28.12 -11.35
CA ALA A 360 -9.91 -26.83 -10.71
C ALA A 360 -8.75 -26.10 -11.40
N LEU A 361 -7.73 -26.82 -11.87
CA LEU A 361 -6.64 -26.21 -12.62
C LEU A 361 -7.13 -25.72 -13.99
N SER A 362 -7.99 -26.44 -14.70
CA SER A 362 -8.57 -25.99 -15.97
C SER A 362 -9.40 -24.72 -15.82
N GLU A 363 -10.16 -24.59 -14.73
CA GLU A 363 -10.85 -23.35 -14.36
C GLU A 363 -9.85 -22.21 -14.10
N LEU A 364 -8.77 -22.48 -13.37
CA LEU A 364 -7.71 -21.52 -13.12
C LEU A 364 -7.01 -21.06 -14.41
N ASP A 365 -6.82 -21.93 -15.40
CA ASP A 365 -6.27 -21.51 -16.71
C ASP A 365 -7.20 -20.52 -17.42
N ALA A 366 -8.51 -20.74 -17.37
CA ALA A 366 -9.50 -19.81 -17.93
C ALA A 366 -9.47 -18.46 -17.21
N LEU A 367 -9.44 -18.47 -15.87
CA LEU A 367 -9.30 -17.27 -15.05
C LEU A 367 -7.96 -16.56 -15.29
N GLY A 368 -6.88 -17.30 -15.51
CA GLY A 368 -5.56 -16.77 -15.85
C GLY A 368 -5.57 -16.09 -17.21
N ALA A 369 -6.24 -16.69 -18.21
CA ALA A 369 -6.42 -16.09 -19.53
C ALA A 369 -7.26 -14.81 -19.49
N GLU A 370 -8.29 -14.76 -18.64
CA GLU A 370 -9.07 -13.54 -18.39
C GLU A 370 -8.22 -12.43 -17.75
N GLY A 371 -7.41 -12.77 -16.75
CA GLY A 371 -6.50 -11.83 -16.08
C GLY A 371 -5.38 -11.31 -16.99
N ALA A 372 -4.94 -12.13 -17.95
CA ALA A 372 -3.93 -11.75 -18.95
C ALA A 372 -4.48 -10.89 -20.11
N ARG A 373 -5.81 -10.77 -20.23
CA ARG A 373 -6.43 -10.01 -21.32
C ARG A 373 -6.03 -8.53 -21.22
N PRO A 374 -5.54 -7.91 -22.31
CA PRO A 374 -5.22 -6.48 -22.29
C PRO A 374 -6.48 -5.67 -22.02
N VAL A 375 -6.34 -4.60 -21.24
CA VAL A 375 -7.43 -3.68 -20.95
C VAL A 375 -7.23 -2.41 -21.77
N ASP A 376 -8.27 -2.00 -22.48
CA ASP A 376 -8.27 -0.76 -23.24
C ASP A 376 -8.25 0.45 -22.29
N GLN A 377 -7.16 1.21 -22.34
CA GLN A 377 -6.92 2.34 -21.44
C GLN A 377 -7.89 3.50 -21.70
N GLU A 378 -8.30 3.72 -22.94
CA GLU A 378 -9.20 4.83 -23.30
C GLU A 378 -10.61 4.54 -22.80
N ALA A 379 -11.10 3.32 -23.02
CA ALA A 379 -12.37 2.86 -22.48
C ALA A 379 -12.41 2.93 -20.94
N MET A 380 -11.35 2.51 -20.25
CA MET A 380 -11.29 2.60 -18.79
C MET A 380 -11.21 4.04 -18.28
N ALA A 381 -10.57 4.94 -19.02
CA ALA A 381 -10.57 6.37 -18.70
C ALA A 381 -11.96 6.98 -18.85
N ALA A 382 -12.73 6.58 -19.88
CA ALA A 382 -14.12 7.00 -20.03
C ALA A 382 -15.01 6.49 -18.89
N LEU A 383 -14.88 5.21 -18.51
CA LEU A 383 -15.59 4.62 -17.37
C LEU A 383 -15.23 5.31 -16.04
N ASP A 384 -13.96 5.62 -15.82
CA ASP A 384 -13.53 6.34 -14.61
C ASP A 384 -14.11 7.76 -14.55
N ARG A 385 -14.21 8.47 -15.70
CA ARG A 385 -14.90 9.77 -15.78
C ARG A 385 -16.39 9.64 -15.49
N GLN A 386 -17.04 8.61 -16.03
CA GLN A 386 -18.47 8.33 -15.78
C GLN A 386 -18.72 8.08 -14.28
N LEU A 387 -17.91 7.25 -13.63
CA LEU A 387 -18.00 7.02 -12.18
C LEU A 387 -17.72 8.28 -11.36
N LYS A 388 -16.76 9.11 -11.77
CA LYS A 388 -16.50 10.41 -11.12
C LYS A 388 -17.73 11.32 -11.18
N ALA A 389 -18.45 11.34 -12.31
CA ALA A 389 -19.69 12.09 -12.43
C ALA A 389 -20.80 11.52 -11.52
N CYS A 390 -20.97 10.19 -11.46
CA CYS A 390 -21.92 9.57 -10.54
C CYS A 390 -21.57 9.84 -9.06
N ARG A 391 -20.29 9.80 -8.70
CA ARG A 391 -19.78 10.12 -7.35
C ARG A 391 -20.02 11.57 -6.97
N ALA A 392 -19.85 12.51 -7.91
CA ALA A 392 -20.15 13.91 -7.67
C ALA A 392 -21.62 14.11 -7.29
N ALA A 393 -22.55 13.45 -8.01
CA ALA A 393 -23.98 13.49 -7.69
C ALA A 393 -24.31 12.95 -6.28
N LEU A 394 -23.60 11.91 -5.82
CA LEU A 394 -23.72 11.40 -4.44
C LEU A 394 -23.24 12.42 -3.39
N GLN A 395 -22.17 13.14 -3.67
CA GLN A 395 -21.60 14.12 -2.73
C GLN A 395 -22.36 15.45 -2.71
N GLU A 396 -22.93 15.90 -3.83
CA GLU A 396 -23.70 17.15 -3.90
C GLU A 396 -24.97 17.13 -3.04
N GLY A 397 -25.60 15.96 -2.87
CA GLY A 397 -26.72 15.77 -1.94
C GLY A 397 -26.38 16.03 -0.46
N GLY A 398 -25.10 16.01 -0.08
CA GLY A 398 -24.61 16.44 1.25
C GLY A 398 -23.73 17.70 1.24
N GLY A 399 -23.25 18.09 0.06
CA GLY A 399 -22.25 19.14 -0.14
C GLY A 399 -22.78 20.56 0.05
N ARG A 400 -24.04 20.84 -0.30
CA ARG A 400 -24.63 22.18 -0.07
C ARG A 400 -24.68 22.53 1.43
N ALA A 401 -25.00 21.57 2.30
CA ALA A 401 -25.00 21.78 3.76
C ALA A 401 -23.58 21.97 4.32
N ALA A 402 -22.60 21.19 3.84
CA ALA A 402 -21.21 21.31 4.29
C ALA A 402 -20.49 22.56 3.73
N ALA A 403 -20.81 22.96 2.50
CA ALA A 403 -20.31 24.19 1.87
C ALA A 403 -20.93 25.44 2.50
N ALA A 404 -22.25 25.43 2.78
CA ALA A 404 -22.93 26.49 3.53
C ALA A 404 -22.40 26.58 4.97
N ALA A 405 -22.14 25.46 5.65
CA ALA A 405 -21.54 25.45 6.98
C ALA A 405 -20.09 25.98 6.97
N LYS A 406 -19.28 25.65 5.96
CA LYS A 406 -17.93 26.21 5.79
C LYS A 406 -17.96 27.70 5.44
N ALA A 407 -18.90 28.15 4.61
CA ALA A 407 -19.09 29.55 4.27
C ALA A 407 -19.51 30.36 5.50
N LYS A 408 -20.49 29.85 6.27
CA LYS A 408 -20.97 30.44 7.53
C LYS A 408 -19.88 30.50 8.60
N ALA A 409 -19.07 29.45 8.75
CA ALA A 409 -17.93 29.45 9.66
C ALA A 409 -16.83 30.45 9.25
N LYS A 410 -16.65 30.69 7.95
CA LYS A 410 -15.68 31.67 7.42
C LYS A 410 -16.18 33.10 7.62
N THR A 411 -17.48 33.35 7.42
CA THR A 411 -18.11 34.65 7.70
C THR A 411 -18.17 34.94 9.20
N ASP A 412 -18.49 33.96 10.05
CA ASP A 412 -18.51 34.14 11.51
C ASP A 412 -17.11 34.41 12.08
N LYS A 413 -16.06 33.79 11.50
CA LYS A 413 -14.67 34.06 11.86
C LYS A 413 -14.21 35.46 11.40
N ALA A 414 -14.68 35.92 10.23
CA ALA A 414 -14.42 37.27 9.75
C ALA A 414 -15.16 38.33 10.60
N ALA A 415 -16.42 38.07 10.95
CA ALA A 415 -17.23 38.92 11.82
C ALA A 415 -16.63 39.01 13.24
N ARG A 416 -16.14 37.90 13.82
CA ARG A 416 -15.44 37.92 15.11
C ARG A 416 -14.10 38.67 15.06
N LYS A 417 -13.36 38.60 13.96
CA LYS A 417 -12.15 39.41 13.75
C LYS A 417 -12.48 40.89 13.61
N ALA A 418 -13.53 41.23 12.85
CA ALA A 418 -13.98 42.62 12.69
C ALA A 418 -14.46 43.21 14.01
N ALA A 419 -15.27 42.46 14.79
CA ALA A 419 -15.76 42.85 16.11
C ALA A 419 -14.60 43.12 17.09
N LYS A 420 -13.56 42.28 17.08
CA LYS A 420 -12.36 42.46 17.91
C LYS A 420 -11.54 43.70 17.50
N VAL A 421 -11.48 44.02 16.21
CA VAL A 421 -10.82 45.23 15.70
C VAL A 421 -11.62 46.49 16.06
N THR A 422 -12.95 46.45 16.00
CA THR A 422 -13.81 47.56 16.45
C THR A 422 -13.79 47.77 17.96
N GLU A 423 -13.70 46.70 18.75
CA GLU A 423 -13.55 46.77 20.21
C GLU A 423 -12.18 47.35 20.61
N GLN A 424 -11.10 46.94 19.91
CA GLN A 424 -9.76 47.51 20.09
C GLN A 424 -9.66 48.97 19.61
N ARG A 425 -10.40 49.35 18.56
CA ARG A 425 -10.50 50.73 18.09
C ARG A 425 -11.32 51.61 19.02
N GLY A 426 -12.41 51.10 19.60
CA GLY A 426 -13.18 51.79 20.63
C GLY A 426 -12.38 51.99 21.93
N ALA A 427 -11.56 51.01 22.30
CA ALA A 427 -10.61 51.15 23.42
C ALA A 427 -9.48 52.17 23.12
N ALA A 428 -9.06 52.30 21.85
CA ALA A 428 -8.09 53.30 21.44
C ALA A 428 -8.68 54.72 21.32
N GLU A 429 -9.92 54.86 20.86
CA GLU A 429 -10.65 56.15 20.83
C GLU A 429 -11.01 56.63 22.24
N ALA A 430 -11.31 55.72 23.18
CA ALA A 430 -11.47 56.05 24.60
C ALA A 430 -10.16 56.49 25.28
N ALA A 431 -9.00 56.05 24.78
CA ALA A 431 -7.69 56.44 25.30
C ALA A 431 -7.16 57.78 24.74
N VAL A 432 -7.73 58.29 23.64
CA VAL A 432 -7.32 59.55 22.98
C VAL A 432 -8.18 60.76 23.40
N GLY A 433 -9.16 60.56 24.30
CA GLY A 433 -9.96 61.64 24.88
C GLY A 433 -9.30 62.45 26.01
N ILE A 434 -8.02 62.22 26.32
CA ILE A 434 -7.29 62.95 27.37
C ILE A 434 -6.02 63.53 26.76
N LEU A 435 -5.99 64.87 26.65
CA LEU A 435 -4.96 65.78 26.13
C LEU A 435 -5.27 66.34 24.73
N GLY A 436 -5.91 67.51 24.75
CA GLY A 436 -6.11 68.34 23.57
C GLY A 436 -4.92 69.26 23.24
N SER A 437 -5.10 69.95 22.11
CA SER A 437 -4.61 71.30 21.80
C SER A 437 -3.14 71.43 21.34
N THR A 438 -2.87 71.51 20.03
CA THR A 438 -2.87 72.75 19.20
C THR A 438 -2.19 72.58 17.84
N ALA A 439 -2.69 73.37 16.87
CA ALA A 439 -2.00 74.00 15.72
C ALA A 439 -1.61 73.18 14.47
N ALA A 440 -2.33 73.54 13.39
CA ALA A 440 -1.86 73.98 12.07
C ALA A 440 -1.01 73.05 11.18
N ALA A 441 -1.54 72.80 9.97
CA ALA A 441 -0.94 72.13 8.81
C ALA A 441 0.09 73.03 8.07
N PRO A 442 0.65 72.69 6.88
CA PRO A 442 0.80 71.41 6.14
C PRO A 442 2.25 71.19 5.57
N ALA A 443 2.43 70.12 4.78
CA ALA A 443 3.32 69.98 3.59
C ALA A 443 4.39 68.85 3.63
N ALA A 444 4.37 68.03 2.57
CA ALA A 444 5.45 67.15 2.08
C ALA A 444 6.54 68.01 1.34
N PRO A 445 7.67 67.48 0.77
CA PRO A 445 8.08 66.08 0.53
C PRO A 445 9.60 65.75 0.73
N ALA A 446 9.93 64.46 0.50
CA ALA A 446 11.19 63.86 -0.03
C ALA A 446 12.58 64.26 0.51
N ASP A 447 13.37 63.29 1.02
CA ASP A 447 14.59 62.75 0.35
C ASP A 447 15.15 61.52 1.12
N GLY A 448 16.03 60.77 0.45
CA GLY A 448 16.40 59.37 0.69
C GLY A 448 17.29 59.00 1.89
N GLY A 449 17.54 57.69 1.99
CA GLY A 449 18.43 57.10 2.98
C GLY A 449 18.29 55.59 3.09
N ASP A 450 19.09 54.85 2.32
CA ASP A 450 19.27 53.39 2.40
C ASP A 450 19.66 52.92 3.81
N GLY A 451 19.07 51.80 4.24
CA GLY A 451 19.41 51.12 5.49
C GLY A 451 18.77 49.74 5.58
N GLN A 452 19.56 48.71 5.26
CA GLN A 452 19.21 47.29 5.38
C GLN A 452 18.80 46.91 6.82
N ALA A 453 17.70 46.17 6.98
CA ALA A 453 17.48 45.31 8.13
C ALA A 453 16.56 44.13 7.76
N ALA A 454 17.01 42.94 8.17
CA ALA A 454 16.52 41.63 7.78
C ALA A 454 15.10 41.32 8.29
N ALA A 455 14.29 40.72 7.42
CA ALA A 455 13.00 40.14 7.77
C ALA A 455 13.20 38.84 8.59
N ALA A 456 12.94 38.90 9.89
CA ALA A 456 12.83 37.73 10.74
C ALA A 456 11.47 37.04 10.50
N LEU A 457 11.52 35.80 9.98
CA LEU A 457 10.37 34.90 9.91
C LEU A 457 9.90 34.53 11.32
N VAL A 458 8.69 34.97 11.67
CA VAL A 458 7.95 34.50 12.85
C VAL A 458 7.48 33.06 12.59
N PRO A 459 7.80 32.07 13.45
CA PRO A 459 7.29 30.71 13.28
C PRO A 459 5.79 30.65 13.59
N ALA A 460 5.05 29.96 12.73
CA ALA A 460 3.62 29.78 12.82
C ALA A 460 3.22 29.07 14.13
N GLN A 461 2.31 29.69 14.88
CA GLN A 461 1.69 29.09 16.07
C GLN A 461 0.84 27.89 15.67
N SER A 462 1.10 26.74 16.29
CA SER A 462 0.32 25.51 16.16
C SER A 462 -1.12 25.74 16.61
N ALA A 463 -2.07 25.33 15.78
CA ALA A 463 -3.51 25.45 15.98
C ALA A 463 -3.99 24.83 17.31
N GLN A 464 -4.22 25.68 18.31
CA GLN A 464 -5.17 25.37 19.39
C GLN A 464 -6.59 25.58 18.84
N ALA A 465 -7.21 24.50 18.36
CA ALA A 465 -8.62 24.51 17.98
C ALA A 465 -9.24 23.10 18.12
N PHE A 466 -9.28 22.57 19.33
CA PHE A 466 -10.34 21.65 19.74
C PHE A 466 -10.71 21.97 21.19
N GLY A 467 -11.97 22.38 21.36
CA GLY A 467 -12.55 22.74 22.64
C GLY A 467 -12.71 21.55 23.58
N SER A 468 -12.78 21.90 24.85
CA SER A 468 -13.04 21.10 26.03
C SER A 468 -14.31 20.24 25.94
N GLY A 469 -14.22 19.00 26.40
CA GLY A 469 -15.38 18.27 26.95
C GLY A 469 -15.62 16.88 26.36
N PHE A 470 -14.86 15.87 26.80
CA PHE A 470 -15.33 14.48 26.83
C PHE A 470 -14.85 13.84 28.15
N PRO A 471 -15.74 13.37 29.04
CA PRO A 471 -15.34 12.83 30.34
C PRO A 471 -14.64 11.48 30.19
N GLY A 472 -13.43 11.33 30.75
CA GLY A 472 -12.80 10.02 30.95
C GLY A 472 -11.39 9.82 30.36
N TYR A 473 -10.78 10.83 29.72
CA TYR A 473 -9.35 10.79 29.36
C TYR A 473 -8.55 11.63 30.36
N ASP A 474 -7.85 10.97 31.28
CA ASP A 474 -6.75 11.59 32.03
C ASP A 474 -5.56 11.77 31.07
N VAL A 475 -5.39 13.00 30.59
CA VAL A 475 -4.25 13.42 29.78
C VAL A 475 -3.18 13.92 30.74
N ASN A 476 -2.21 13.06 31.07
CA ASN A 476 -1.02 13.48 31.81
C ASN A 476 -0.17 14.42 30.93
N MET A 477 -0.47 15.72 31.01
CA MET A 477 0.17 16.79 30.23
C MET A 477 1.68 16.90 30.53
N ASP A 478 2.09 16.52 31.74
CA ASP A 478 3.50 16.55 32.16
C ASP A 478 4.32 15.45 31.48
N ALA A 479 3.72 14.30 31.17
CA ALA A 479 4.37 13.25 30.40
C ALA A 479 4.62 13.70 28.94
N ARG A 480 3.66 14.42 28.34
CA ARG A 480 3.80 14.98 26.98
C ARG A 480 4.84 16.08 26.91
N LYS A 481 4.87 16.97 27.92
CA LYS A 481 5.87 18.05 27.99
C LYS A 481 7.29 17.47 28.09
N ARG A 482 7.49 16.46 28.95
CA ARG A 482 8.78 15.75 29.06
C ARG A 482 9.20 15.05 27.78
N ALA A 483 8.26 14.44 27.05
CA ALA A 483 8.54 13.81 25.76
C ALA A 483 8.91 14.84 24.68
N ALA A 484 8.22 15.98 24.63
CA ALA A 484 8.54 17.07 23.71
C ALA A 484 9.92 17.68 24.01
N GLU A 485 10.26 17.90 25.29
CA GLU A 485 11.57 18.38 25.71
C GLU A 485 12.69 17.39 25.39
N ARG A 486 12.45 16.08 25.51
CA ARG A 486 13.41 15.05 25.11
C ARG A 486 13.65 15.07 23.59
N ASN A 487 12.58 15.10 22.80
CA ASN A 487 12.70 15.15 21.34
C ASN A 487 13.42 16.42 20.87
N GLN A 488 13.17 17.56 21.49
CA GLN A 488 13.85 18.81 21.14
C GLN A 488 15.36 18.72 21.42
N ARG A 489 15.76 18.16 22.56
CA ARG A 489 17.18 17.93 22.89
C ARG A 489 17.88 16.99 21.92
N GLU A 490 17.18 15.96 21.45
CA GLU A 490 17.72 15.03 20.45
C GLU A 490 17.91 15.71 19.09
N ILE A 491 16.98 16.58 18.68
CA ILE A 491 17.09 17.38 17.46
C ILE A 491 18.27 18.36 17.57
N ASP A 492 18.41 19.05 18.69
CA ASP A 492 19.51 20.01 18.92
C ASP A 492 20.87 19.29 18.89
N ALA A 493 20.98 18.11 19.51
CA ALA A 493 22.19 17.29 19.47
C ALA A 493 22.53 16.77 18.06
N MET A 494 21.52 16.45 17.23
CA MET A 494 21.74 16.08 15.83
C MET A 494 22.23 17.27 15.00
N MET A 495 21.70 18.47 15.25
CA MET A 495 22.14 19.70 14.57
C MET A 495 23.58 20.07 14.93
N GLU A 496 23.98 19.89 16.19
CA GLU A 496 25.36 20.11 16.65
C GLU A 496 26.34 19.15 15.97
N ARG A 497 26.04 17.84 15.95
CA ARG A 497 26.86 16.85 15.22
C ARG A 497 26.96 17.13 13.73
N ALA A 498 25.88 17.63 13.12
CA ALA A 498 25.88 18.02 11.71
C ALA A 498 26.75 19.27 11.45
N ALA A 499 26.79 20.22 12.40
CA ALA A 499 27.66 21.39 12.34
C ALA A 499 29.13 20.98 12.50
N GLU A 500 29.45 20.10 13.44
CA GLU A 500 30.79 19.54 13.63
C GLU A 500 31.30 18.81 12.39
N PHE A 501 30.45 17.98 11.78
CA PHE A 501 30.80 17.28 10.54
C PHE A 501 31.08 18.24 9.39
N LYS A 502 30.27 19.30 9.23
CA LYS A 502 30.50 20.34 8.23
C LYS A 502 31.79 21.10 8.47
N ALA A 503 32.09 21.44 9.74
CA ALA A 503 33.33 22.11 10.11
C ALA A 503 34.56 21.24 9.82
N LYS A 504 34.50 19.94 10.16
CA LYS A 504 35.58 18.99 9.88
C LYS A 504 35.83 18.85 8.38
N ARG A 505 34.77 18.76 7.57
CA ARG A 505 34.88 18.66 6.11
C ARG A 505 35.40 19.95 5.48
N ALA A 506 35.07 21.12 6.04
CA ALA A 506 35.62 22.40 5.61
C ALA A 506 37.12 22.50 5.93
N ALA A 507 37.55 22.02 7.11
CA ALA A 507 38.95 21.97 7.50
C ALA A 507 39.78 21.01 6.61
N GLU A 508 39.25 19.82 6.30
CA GLU A 508 39.89 18.87 5.37
C GLU A 508 40.05 19.47 3.97
N LYS A 509 39.02 20.19 3.48
CA LYS A 509 39.09 20.88 2.18
C LYS A 509 40.10 22.03 2.17
N ALA A 510 40.23 22.77 3.27
CA ALA A 510 41.22 23.83 3.42
C ALA A 510 42.65 23.27 3.49
N ALA A 511 42.86 22.15 4.19
CA ALA A 511 44.14 21.46 4.26
C ALA A 511 44.58 20.91 2.88
N ALA A 512 43.63 20.36 2.10
CA ALA A 512 43.90 19.91 0.73
C ALA A 512 44.27 21.07 -0.21
N ALA A 513 43.69 22.26 -0.02
CA ALA A 513 44.03 23.45 -0.81
C ALA A 513 45.42 24.03 -0.46
N ALA A 514 45.85 23.90 0.80
CA ALA A 514 47.18 24.34 1.24
C ALA A 514 48.32 23.41 0.79
N ALA A 515 48.03 22.15 0.46
CA ALA A 515 49.00 21.15 0.01
C ALA A 515 49.27 21.18 -1.51
N ALA A 516 48.62 22.07 -2.27
CA ALA A 516 48.85 22.18 -3.72
C ALA A 516 50.13 23.00 -4.02
N PRO A 517 51.08 22.48 -4.84
CA PRO A 517 52.33 23.19 -5.13
C PRO A 517 52.10 24.39 -6.09
N LYS A 518 52.72 25.54 -5.78
CA LYS A 518 52.65 26.75 -6.62
C LYS A 518 53.40 26.57 -7.94
N PRO A 519 52.86 27.07 -9.08
CA PRO A 519 53.56 26.99 -10.35
C PRO A 519 54.53 28.16 -10.52
N GLY A 520 55.77 27.86 -10.90
CA GLY A 520 56.66 28.79 -11.61
C GLY A 520 58.03 29.05 -10.97
N ALA A 521 59.06 28.37 -11.47
CA ALA A 521 60.42 28.90 -11.53
C ALA A 521 61.22 28.25 -12.69
N ALA A 522 61.27 28.99 -13.80
CA ALA A 522 62.29 29.07 -14.85
C ALA A 522 63.14 27.84 -15.26
N ALA A 523 62.99 27.42 -16.52
CA ALA A 523 64.05 26.73 -17.28
C ALA A 523 64.55 27.65 -18.41
N ALA A 524 65.84 27.97 -18.39
CA ALA A 524 66.56 28.72 -19.43
C ALA A 524 67.09 27.76 -20.53
N PRO A 525 67.42 28.27 -21.75
CA PRO A 525 67.62 27.42 -22.93
C PRO A 525 69.11 27.08 -23.18
N GLN A 526 69.37 25.85 -23.60
CA GLN A 526 70.57 25.38 -24.30
C GLN A 526 70.13 24.24 -25.22
N ALA A 527 70.77 23.87 -26.33
CA ALA A 527 71.69 24.46 -27.30
C ALA A 527 71.65 23.44 -28.47
N ALA A 528 71.92 23.89 -29.69
CA ALA A 528 71.62 23.15 -30.92
C ALA A 528 72.61 22.03 -31.31
N ALA A 529 72.06 21.06 -32.06
CA ALA A 529 72.64 20.27 -33.17
C ALA A 529 73.55 19.05 -32.84
N PRO A 530 73.80 18.10 -33.79
CA PRO A 530 73.27 17.98 -35.16
C PRO A 530 72.69 16.59 -35.55
N VAL A 531 71.94 16.63 -36.66
CA VAL A 531 71.56 15.48 -37.51
C VAL A 531 72.77 15.03 -38.34
N ALA A 532 72.95 13.72 -38.50
CA ALA A 532 73.81 13.15 -39.54
C ALA A 532 73.05 12.04 -40.31
N PRO A 533 73.12 12.01 -41.65
CA PRO A 533 72.47 11.00 -42.49
C PRO A 533 73.47 9.98 -43.08
N ALA A 534 72.88 8.96 -43.71
CA ALA A 534 73.29 8.27 -44.94
C ALA A 534 74.17 7.00 -44.93
N ASN A 535 73.60 6.03 -45.67
CA ASN A 535 74.20 5.02 -46.56
C ASN A 535 74.87 3.75 -46.01
N GLY A 536 74.26 2.63 -46.40
CA GLY A 536 74.88 1.75 -47.40
C GLY A 536 75.41 0.41 -46.89
N GLN A 537 74.59 -0.64 -46.96
CA GLN A 537 74.74 -1.84 -47.80
C GLN A 537 73.63 -2.84 -47.51
#